data_AF-A0A5E5A2Z4-F1
#
_entry.id   AF-A0A5E5A2Z4-F1
#
_cell.length_a   1.000
_cell.length_b   1.000
_cell.length_c   1.000
_cell.angle_alpha   90.00
_cell.angle_beta   90.00
_cell.angle_gamma   90.00
#
_symmetry.space_group_name_H-M   'P 1'
#
loop_
_entity.id
_entity.type
_entity.pdbx_description
1 polymer ?
#
loop_
_entity_poly.entity_id
_entity_poly.type
_entity_poly.pdbx_seq_one_letter_code
_entity_poly.pdbx_strand_id
1 'polypeptide(L)'
;MFSPSPNTMKLDPDVCYKAVSARDRRFDGWFFVGVSSTGIYCRPVCNVRTPRFENCSFYGSAAAAEKAGYRPCLKCRPELAPGGARFDASRELADAAAAMIDEGFLNHAPLPDLAARIGITERHLRRIFADEFGVSPVEYAQTQRLLLAKRLLTDTALPVTEVALAAGFGSVRRFNGLFKSRYGFAPGRLRLSAHNTRMATIPDGDLVFQLAYRPPLAWHALLDFLGDRAIDGVESREGDVYTRTLSLQRQDGQTVAGWCRISPLTNRHALQVTLPPALAGSVPQVLGKLRHLFDLGARPDVIDAHLGPLALATPGLRVPGTVDGFEIAVRAIVGQQITVKGARRLLGRLAERFGTPLPTPVHGLTHTFPSAAQMLAVPVDALGEAGIIRSRIAAIHGVAQAIVDGKLRLDPLAPLDATMASLLAIKGVGPWTAQYIAMRALGSPDAMPVDDLVLRQALGVPNGRAVATRAAQWAPWRAYAALHVWRAAAQGPAGQPVMNLQEVVA
;
A
#
# COMPACT_ATOMS: atom_id res chain seq x y z
N MET A 1 -18.03 28.64 27.82
CA MET A 1 -18.05 27.17 27.94
C MET A 1 -19.14 26.62 27.04
N PHE A 2 -18.78 26.21 25.82
CA PHE A 2 -19.65 25.40 24.97
C PHE A 2 -18.71 24.45 24.22
N SER A 3 -18.59 23.22 24.73
CA SER A 3 -18.03 22.11 23.98
C SER A 3 -19.09 21.58 23.02
N PRO A 4 -18.80 21.41 21.72
CA PRO A 4 -19.67 20.65 20.83
C PRO A 4 -19.49 19.14 21.10
N SER A 5 -20.62 18.44 21.20
CA SER A 5 -20.74 16.99 21.42
C SER A 5 -20.15 16.15 20.27
N PRO A 6 -19.70 14.91 20.56
CA PRO A 6 -19.13 14.01 19.54
C PRO A 6 -20.20 13.52 18.56
N ASN A 7 -19.84 13.60 17.27
CA ASN A 7 -20.44 13.03 16.07
C ASN A 7 -21.39 11.83 16.31
N THR A 8 -22.70 12.06 16.42
CA THR A 8 -23.71 11.00 16.22
C THR A 8 -23.80 10.69 14.73
N MET A 9 -23.14 9.62 14.31
CA MET A 9 -23.36 8.99 13.01
C MET A 9 -24.86 8.64 12.90
N LYS A 10 -25.59 9.30 12.00
CA LYS A 10 -26.99 8.94 11.72
C LYS A 10 -26.98 7.62 10.95
N LEU A 11 -27.42 6.55 11.60
CA LEU A 11 -27.65 5.26 10.93
C LEU A 11 -28.87 5.39 10.01
N ASP A 12 -28.67 5.17 8.71
CA ASP A 12 -29.76 5.08 7.74
C ASP A 12 -30.47 3.72 7.89
N PRO A 13 -31.77 3.69 8.24
CA PRO A 13 -32.50 2.44 8.46
C PRO A 13 -32.54 1.53 7.23
N ASP A 14 -32.65 2.07 6.02
CA ASP A 14 -32.75 1.29 4.79
C ASP A 14 -31.41 0.60 4.47
N VAL A 15 -30.29 1.31 4.69
CA VAL A 15 -28.94 0.75 4.55
C VAL A 15 -28.69 -0.34 5.60
N CYS A 16 -29.05 -0.06 6.86
CA CYS A 16 -28.89 -1.01 7.95
C CYS A 16 -29.72 -2.28 7.70
N TYR A 17 -30.95 -2.15 7.20
CA TYR A 17 -31.78 -3.32 6.91
C TYR A 17 -31.26 -4.14 5.73
N LYS A 18 -30.74 -3.51 4.68
CA LYS A 18 -30.06 -4.21 3.58
C LYS A 18 -28.86 -5.01 4.10
N ALA A 19 -28.05 -4.43 4.98
CA ALA A 19 -26.91 -5.11 5.59
C ALA A 19 -27.33 -6.31 6.47
N VAL A 20 -28.39 -6.17 7.29
CA VAL A 20 -28.97 -7.29 8.07
C VAL A 20 -29.51 -8.38 7.15
N SER A 21 -30.23 -8.00 6.09
CA SER A 21 -30.83 -8.94 5.14
C SER A 21 -29.77 -9.73 4.36
N ALA A 22 -28.67 -9.07 3.99
CA ALA A 22 -27.53 -9.68 3.31
C ALA A 22 -26.56 -10.42 4.26
N ARG A 23 -26.71 -10.26 5.58
CA ARG A 23 -25.77 -10.75 6.62
C ARG A 23 -24.33 -10.32 6.37
N ASP A 24 -24.17 -9.06 5.96
CA ASP A 24 -22.88 -8.54 5.53
C ASP A 24 -21.92 -8.40 6.73
N ARG A 25 -20.84 -9.20 6.71
CA ARG A 25 -19.85 -9.25 7.78
C ARG A 25 -19.06 -7.96 7.95
N ARG A 26 -19.06 -7.06 6.97
CA ARG A 26 -18.39 -5.76 7.05
C ARG A 26 -19.09 -4.77 7.99
N PHE A 27 -20.38 -4.98 8.22
CA PHE A 27 -21.19 -4.16 9.13
C PHE A 27 -21.31 -4.78 10.53
N ASP A 28 -20.66 -5.91 10.75
CA ASP A 28 -20.70 -6.62 12.02
C ASP A 28 -20.09 -5.76 13.13
N GLY A 29 -20.91 -5.34 14.09
CA GLY A 29 -20.52 -4.48 15.21
C GLY A 29 -20.48 -2.97 14.91
N TRP A 30 -20.74 -2.55 13.67
CA TRP A 30 -21.01 -1.14 13.32
C TRP A 30 -22.36 -0.65 13.87
N PHE A 31 -23.35 -1.55 13.88
CA PHE A 31 -24.65 -1.29 14.47
C PHE A 31 -25.29 -2.59 14.94
N PHE A 32 -26.37 -2.44 15.70
CA PHE A 32 -27.18 -3.51 16.25
C PHE A 32 -28.63 -3.31 15.82
N VAL A 33 -29.32 -4.40 15.51
CA VAL A 33 -30.73 -4.38 15.12
C VAL A 33 -31.59 -4.86 16.29
N GLY A 34 -32.41 -3.98 16.85
CA GLY A 34 -33.45 -4.30 17.83
C GLY A 34 -34.73 -4.76 17.12
N VAL A 35 -35.28 -5.91 17.54
CA VAL A 35 -36.45 -6.54 16.93
C VAL A 35 -37.64 -6.45 17.89
N SER A 36 -38.58 -5.56 17.60
CA SER A 36 -39.72 -5.25 18.48
C SER A 36 -40.58 -6.49 18.80
N SER A 37 -40.78 -7.37 17.82
CA SER A 37 -41.59 -8.59 17.98
C SER A 37 -41.02 -9.63 18.95
N THR A 38 -39.73 -9.55 19.28
CA THR A 38 -39.06 -10.49 20.19
C THR A 38 -38.44 -9.81 21.42
N GLY A 39 -38.31 -8.48 21.40
CA GLY A 39 -37.58 -7.73 22.43
C GLY A 39 -36.09 -8.07 22.47
N ILE A 40 -35.51 -8.56 21.36
CA ILE A 40 -34.12 -9.00 21.25
C ILE A 40 -33.37 -8.06 20.30
N TYR A 41 -32.12 -7.72 20.61
CA TYR A 41 -31.22 -7.11 19.65
C TYR A 41 -30.15 -8.09 19.14
N CYS A 42 -29.80 -7.95 17.87
CA CYS A 42 -28.92 -8.85 17.13
C CYS A 42 -27.80 -8.09 16.43
N ARG A 43 -26.72 -8.81 16.09
CA ARG A 43 -25.72 -8.39 15.12
C ARG A 43 -26.26 -8.46 13.68
N PRO A 44 -25.73 -7.66 12.73
CA PRO A 44 -26.12 -7.74 11.32
C PRO A 44 -25.85 -9.10 10.67
N VAL A 45 -24.89 -9.85 11.19
CA VAL A 45 -24.51 -11.20 10.71
C VAL A 45 -25.31 -12.35 11.36
N CYS A 46 -26.34 -12.04 12.15
CA CYS A 46 -27.06 -13.05 12.91
C CYS A 46 -27.80 -14.05 12.00
N ASN A 47 -27.55 -15.34 12.20
CA ASN A 47 -28.19 -16.43 11.45
C ASN A 47 -29.59 -16.80 11.98
N VAL A 48 -30.33 -15.85 12.55
CA VAL A 48 -31.78 -16.01 12.83
C VAL A 48 -32.58 -15.65 11.58
N ARG A 49 -33.87 -15.98 11.58
CA ARG A 49 -34.78 -15.55 10.51
C ARG A 49 -34.79 -14.02 10.47
N THR A 50 -34.55 -13.44 9.30
CA THR A 50 -34.52 -11.99 9.12
C THR A 50 -35.89 -11.41 9.49
N PRO A 51 -35.97 -10.51 10.49
CA PRO A 51 -37.22 -9.85 10.88
C PRO A 51 -37.71 -8.92 9.76
N ARG A 52 -39.01 -8.61 9.75
CA ARG A 52 -39.55 -7.61 8.81
C ARG A 52 -39.05 -6.22 9.17
N PHE A 53 -38.83 -5.38 8.16
CA PHE A 53 -38.34 -4.00 8.30
C PHE A 53 -39.11 -3.19 9.35
N GLU A 54 -40.44 -3.26 9.31
CA GLU A 54 -41.36 -2.59 10.25
C GLU A 54 -41.12 -2.93 11.73
N ASN A 55 -40.48 -4.09 12.01
CA ASN A 55 -40.15 -4.53 13.37
C ASN A 55 -38.69 -4.24 13.76
N CYS A 56 -37.92 -3.56 12.90
CA CYS A 56 -36.50 -3.30 13.09
C CYS A 56 -36.25 -1.86 13.56
N SER A 57 -35.39 -1.72 14.55
CA SER A 57 -34.78 -0.46 14.98
C SER A 57 -33.26 -0.64 15.03
N PHE A 58 -32.50 0.42 14.76
CA PHE A 58 -31.04 0.32 14.60
C PHE A 58 -30.29 1.21 15.59
N TYR A 59 -29.23 0.66 16.18
CA TYR A 59 -28.48 1.29 17.27
C TYR A 59 -26.98 1.23 16.99
N GLY A 60 -26.27 2.33 17.19
CA GLY A 60 -24.81 2.40 16.98
C GLY A 60 -23.97 1.72 18.06
N SER A 61 -24.61 1.19 19.13
CA SER A 61 -23.93 0.42 20.17
C SER A 61 -24.89 -0.54 20.87
N ALA A 62 -24.34 -1.61 21.45
CA ALA A 62 -25.11 -2.55 22.27
C ALA A 62 -25.76 -1.84 23.47
N ALA A 63 -25.04 -0.93 24.13
CA ALA A 63 -25.55 -0.14 25.26
C ALA A 63 -26.76 0.73 24.87
N ALA A 64 -26.79 1.28 23.65
CA ALA A 64 -27.93 2.04 23.16
C ALA A 64 -29.16 1.14 22.90
N ALA A 65 -28.96 -0.08 22.42
CA ALA A 65 -30.03 -1.06 22.24
C ALA A 65 -30.60 -1.56 23.58
N GLU A 66 -29.75 -1.80 24.58
CA GLU A 66 -30.19 -2.19 25.93
C GLU A 66 -30.95 -1.07 26.64
N LYS A 67 -30.46 0.18 26.54
CA LYS A 67 -31.17 1.36 27.06
C LYS A 67 -32.55 1.52 26.41
N ALA A 68 -32.70 1.10 25.16
CA ALA A 68 -33.98 1.08 24.44
C ALA A 68 -34.88 -0.12 24.79
N GLY A 69 -34.47 -0.99 25.73
CA GLY A 69 -35.29 -2.07 26.27
C GLY A 69 -35.11 -3.43 25.58
N TYR A 70 -34.13 -3.59 24.70
CA TYR A 70 -33.86 -4.86 24.02
C TYR A 70 -32.86 -5.72 24.81
N ARG A 71 -33.08 -7.04 24.83
CA ARG A 71 -32.15 -8.01 25.42
C ARG A 71 -31.18 -8.59 24.39
N PRO A 72 -29.94 -8.98 24.77
CA PRO A 72 -28.98 -9.54 23.83
C PRO A 72 -29.44 -10.89 23.28
N CYS A 73 -29.25 -11.10 21.98
CA CYS A 73 -29.53 -12.38 21.33
C CYS A 73 -28.58 -13.48 21.79
N LEU A 74 -29.12 -14.56 22.34
CA LEU A 74 -28.33 -15.72 22.78
C LEU A 74 -27.63 -16.46 21.62
N LYS A 75 -28.09 -16.30 20.38
CA LYS A 75 -27.56 -17.02 19.21
C LYS A 75 -26.37 -16.33 18.55
N CYS A 76 -26.46 -15.03 18.27
CA CYS A 76 -25.34 -14.28 17.69
C CYS A 76 -24.42 -13.63 18.73
N ARG A 77 -24.83 -13.65 20.01
CA ARG A 77 -24.04 -13.14 21.13
C ARG A 77 -23.52 -11.72 20.86
N PRO A 78 -24.39 -10.70 20.85
CA PRO A 78 -24.02 -9.32 20.52
C PRO A 78 -22.91 -8.73 21.40
N GLU A 79 -22.70 -9.26 22.60
CA GLU A 79 -21.55 -8.94 23.46
C GLU A 79 -20.19 -9.35 22.85
N LEU A 80 -20.21 -10.23 21.84
CA LEU A 80 -19.06 -10.64 21.03
C LEU A 80 -19.01 -9.94 19.66
N ALA A 81 -19.85 -8.95 19.41
CA ALA A 81 -19.76 -8.19 18.17
C ALA A 81 -18.38 -7.52 18.04
N PRO A 82 -17.79 -7.42 16.83
CA PRO A 82 -16.56 -6.67 16.61
C PRO A 82 -16.87 -5.18 16.84
N GLY A 83 -16.74 -4.74 18.08
CA GLY A 83 -17.12 -3.40 18.53
C GLY A 83 -16.33 -2.95 19.75
N GLY A 84 -15.20 -3.62 20.00
CA GLY A 84 -14.16 -3.15 20.89
C GLY A 84 -12.90 -3.01 20.06
N ALA A 85 -12.32 -1.80 20.05
CA ALA A 85 -11.06 -1.39 19.41
C ALA A 85 -9.82 -2.26 19.75
N ARG A 86 -9.99 -3.45 20.34
CA ARG A 86 -8.97 -4.43 20.67
C ARG A 86 -8.98 -5.66 19.75
N PHE A 87 -10.10 -6.05 19.13
CA PHE A 87 -10.17 -7.26 18.30
C PHE A 87 -9.98 -6.99 16.80
N ASP A 88 -10.57 -5.92 16.25
CA ASP A 88 -10.23 -5.48 14.88
C ASP A 88 -8.79 -4.98 14.81
N ALA A 89 -8.33 -4.25 15.85
CA ALA A 89 -6.92 -3.91 15.98
C ALA A 89 -6.04 -5.17 16.04
N SER A 90 -6.41 -6.22 16.78
CA SER A 90 -5.59 -7.44 16.82
C SER A 90 -5.46 -8.11 15.45
N ARG A 91 -6.54 -8.13 14.66
CA ARG A 91 -6.53 -8.68 13.30
C ARG A 91 -5.74 -7.80 12.34
N GLU A 92 -5.98 -6.49 12.34
CA GLU A 92 -5.23 -5.52 11.55
C GLU A 92 -3.74 -5.53 11.89
N LEU A 93 -3.38 -5.65 13.17
CA LEU A 93 -1.99 -5.78 13.63
C LEU A 93 -1.37 -7.12 13.21
N ALA A 94 -2.16 -8.20 13.19
CA ALA A 94 -1.71 -9.50 12.70
C ALA A 94 -1.49 -9.47 11.17
N ASP A 95 -2.42 -8.91 10.41
CA ASP A 95 -2.31 -8.70 8.96
C ASP A 95 -1.12 -7.79 8.62
N ALA A 96 -0.93 -6.70 9.37
CA ALA A 96 0.24 -5.83 9.26
C ALA A 96 1.54 -6.60 9.56
N ALA A 97 1.57 -7.42 10.61
CA ALA A 97 2.72 -8.27 10.91
C ALA A 97 3.02 -9.25 9.78
N ALA A 98 1.98 -9.89 9.21
CA ALA A 98 2.13 -10.82 8.10
C ALA A 98 2.72 -10.11 6.87
N ALA A 99 2.23 -8.91 6.53
CA ALA A 99 2.79 -8.10 5.45
C ALA A 99 4.29 -7.80 5.65
N MET A 100 4.70 -7.43 6.87
CA MET A 100 6.12 -7.23 7.19
C MET A 100 6.94 -8.50 7.03
N ILE A 101 6.40 -9.65 7.47
CA ILE A 101 7.08 -10.93 7.35
C ILE A 101 7.22 -11.32 5.88
N ASP A 102 6.20 -11.08 5.05
CA ASP A 102 6.20 -11.33 3.61
C ASP A 102 7.23 -10.45 2.88
N GLU A 103 7.43 -9.21 3.35
CA GLU A 103 8.51 -8.31 2.89
C GLU A 103 9.91 -8.71 3.40
N GLY A 104 9.99 -9.77 4.20
CA GLY A 104 11.24 -10.33 4.70
C GLY A 104 11.74 -9.71 6.00
N PHE A 105 10.90 -8.99 6.77
CA PHE A 105 11.32 -8.34 8.02
C PHE A 105 12.03 -9.31 8.96
N LEU A 106 11.47 -10.51 9.17
CA LEU A 106 12.07 -11.52 10.07
C LEU A 106 13.29 -12.25 9.48
N ASN A 107 13.56 -12.11 8.17
CA ASN A 107 14.82 -12.60 7.57
C ASN A 107 16.03 -11.86 8.14
N HIS A 108 15.72 -10.70 8.70
CA HIS A 108 16.66 -9.70 9.05
C HIS A 108 16.54 -9.42 10.56
N ALA A 109 15.41 -8.92 11.04
CA ALA A 109 15.25 -8.56 12.44
C ALA A 109 14.66 -9.72 13.27
N PRO A 110 14.96 -9.80 14.57
CA PRO A 110 14.32 -10.74 15.47
C PRO A 110 12.84 -10.35 15.74
N LEU A 111 12.06 -11.29 16.26
CA LEU A 111 10.63 -11.08 16.55
C LEU A 111 10.32 -9.90 17.51
N PRO A 112 11.13 -9.60 18.54
CA PRO A 112 10.92 -8.43 19.39
C PRO A 112 10.88 -7.12 18.61
N ASP A 113 11.73 -6.98 17.60
CA ASP A 113 11.80 -5.77 16.77
C ASP A 113 10.55 -5.63 15.92
N LEU A 114 9.98 -6.74 15.43
CA LEU A 114 8.71 -6.73 14.70
C LEU A 114 7.57 -6.27 15.61
N ALA A 115 7.52 -6.80 16.84
CA ALA A 115 6.52 -6.41 17.82
C ALA A 115 6.63 -4.92 18.16
N ALA A 116 7.85 -4.43 18.43
CA ALA A 116 8.12 -3.02 18.67
C ALA A 116 7.72 -2.14 17.47
N ARG A 117 8.00 -2.60 16.24
CA ARG A 117 7.67 -1.89 14.99
C ARG A 117 6.17 -1.72 14.74
N ILE A 118 5.37 -2.66 15.26
CA ILE A 118 3.91 -2.66 15.22
C ILE A 118 3.31 -1.94 16.44
N GLY A 119 4.11 -1.68 17.49
CA GLY A 119 3.68 -1.00 18.70
C GLY A 119 3.05 -1.93 19.76
N ILE A 120 3.39 -3.23 19.74
CA ILE A 120 2.86 -4.23 20.68
C ILE A 120 3.98 -5.07 21.31
N THR A 121 3.66 -5.82 22.36
CA THR A 121 4.61 -6.75 23.00
C THR A 121 4.75 -8.04 22.18
N GLU A 122 5.90 -8.72 22.26
CA GLU A 122 6.12 -10.01 21.58
C GLU A 122 5.06 -11.05 22.00
N ARG A 123 4.72 -11.11 23.29
CA ARG A 123 3.68 -12.00 23.81
C ARG A 123 2.33 -11.73 23.16
N HIS A 124 1.97 -10.44 23.00
CA HIS A 124 0.72 -10.08 22.34
C HIS A 124 0.75 -10.43 20.86
N LEU A 125 1.85 -10.15 20.14
CA LEU A 125 2.04 -10.50 18.74
C LEU A 125 1.88 -12.00 18.50
N ARG A 126 2.54 -12.85 19.31
CA ARG A 126 2.41 -14.31 19.18
C ARG A 126 0.97 -14.79 19.34
N ARG A 127 0.23 -14.20 20.30
CA ARG A 127 -1.17 -14.55 20.55
C ARG A 127 -2.06 -14.19 19.36
N ILE A 128 -2.04 -12.92 18.92
CA ILE A 128 -2.91 -12.46 17.83
C ILE A 128 -2.59 -13.16 16.50
N PHE A 129 -1.32 -13.48 16.26
CA PHE A 129 -0.90 -14.17 15.04
C PHE A 129 -1.34 -15.63 15.04
N ALA A 130 -1.27 -16.31 16.20
CA ALA A 130 -1.81 -17.66 16.34
C ALA A 130 -3.34 -17.69 16.22
N ASP A 131 -4.02 -16.69 16.79
CA ASP A 131 -5.48 -16.57 16.70
C ASP A 131 -5.94 -16.34 15.24
N GLU A 132 -5.22 -15.53 14.46
CA GLU A 132 -5.60 -15.21 13.06
C GLU A 132 -5.08 -16.24 12.03
N PHE A 133 -3.82 -16.66 12.12
CA PHE A 133 -3.16 -17.50 11.11
C PHE A 133 -2.98 -18.96 11.53
N GLY A 134 -3.31 -19.31 12.77
CA GLY A 134 -3.17 -20.67 13.30
C GLY A 134 -1.73 -21.15 13.53
N VAL A 135 -0.74 -20.26 13.36
CA VAL A 135 0.70 -20.56 13.49
C VAL A 135 1.43 -19.44 14.21
N SER A 136 2.64 -19.68 14.71
CA SER A 136 3.47 -18.59 15.26
C SER A 136 4.04 -17.71 14.13
N PRO A 137 4.39 -16.44 14.42
CA PRO A 137 5.04 -15.56 13.43
C PRO A 137 6.33 -16.14 12.84
N VAL A 138 7.09 -16.90 13.64
CA VAL A 138 8.34 -17.53 13.21
C VAL A 138 8.07 -18.70 12.25
N GLU A 139 7.03 -19.50 12.49
CA GLU A 139 6.63 -20.58 11.58
C GLU A 139 6.05 -20.04 10.27
N TYR A 140 5.28 -18.95 10.34
CA TYR A 140 4.80 -18.23 9.17
C TYR A 140 5.98 -17.72 8.33
N ALA A 141 6.95 -17.04 8.94
CA ALA A 141 8.17 -16.59 8.26
C ALA A 141 8.94 -17.75 7.63
N GLN A 142 9.13 -18.85 8.36
CA GLN A 142 9.77 -20.05 7.82
C GLN A 142 9.06 -20.60 6.58
N THR A 143 7.73 -20.58 6.58
CA THR A 143 6.90 -20.99 5.44
C THR A 143 7.16 -20.08 4.24
N GLN A 144 7.14 -18.76 4.44
CA GLN A 144 7.42 -17.80 3.36
C GLN A 144 8.83 -17.97 2.77
N ARG A 145 9.85 -18.17 3.60
CA ARG A 145 11.22 -18.46 3.11
C ARG A 145 11.29 -19.73 2.29
N LEU A 146 10.63 -20.80 2.73
CA LEU A 146 10.59 -22.06 2.00
C LEU A 146 9.84 -21.95 0.67
N LEU A 147 8.76 -21.16 0.62
CA LEU A 147 8.02 -20.89 -0.61
C LEU A 147 8.86 -20.09 -1.60
N LEU A 148 9.57 -19.06 -1.13
CA LEU A 148 10.51 -18.30 -1.95
C LEU A 148 11.68 -19.17 -2.44
N ALA A 149 12.25 -20.01 -1.57
CA ALA A 149 13.31 -20.94 -1.96
C ALA A 149 12.83 -21.94 -3.02
N LYS A 150 11.64 -22.53 -2.85
CA LYS A 150 11.02 -23.43 -3.84
C LYS A 150 10.89 -22.72 -5.18
N ARG A 151 10.43 -21.47 -5.17
CA ARG A 151 10.31 -20.64 -6.37
C ARG A 151 11.68 -20.43 -7.04
N LEU A 152 12.67 -19.96 -6.30
CA LEU A 152 14.02 -19.71 -6.81
C LEU A 152 14.68 -20.97 -7.39
N LEU A 153 14.47 -22.13 -6.76
CA LEU A 153 14.97 -23.42 -7.27
C LEU A 153 14.30 -23.87 -8.58
N THR A 154 13.08 -23.41 -8.84
CA THR A 154 12.30 -23.79 -10.01
C THR A 154 12.46 -22.79 -11.15
N ASP A 155 12.54 -21.50 -10.83
CA ASP A 155 12.48 -20.40 -11.80
C ASP A 155 13.87 -19.85 -12.16
N THR A 156 14.95 -20.22 -11.45
CA THR A 156 16.30 -19.65 -11.65
C THR A 156 17.41 -20.70 -11.69
N ALA A 157 18.57 -20.32 -12.23
CA ALA A 157 19.80 -21.11 -12.21
C ALA A 157 20.72 -20.82 -11.00
N LEU A 158 20.24 -20.10 -9.97
CA LEU A 158 21.04 -19.75 -8.79
C LEU A 158 21.51 -20.97 -8.00
N PRO A 159 22.81 -21.08 -7.64
CA PRO A 159 23.31 -22.13 -6.76
C PRO A 159 22.45 -22.29 -5.50
N VAL A 160 22.28 -23.53 -5.01
CA VAL A 160 21.44 -23.81 -3.83
C VAL A 160 21.85 -22.99 -2.61
N THR A 161 23.14 -22.67 -2.49
CA THR A 161 23.71 -21.78 -1.47
C THR A 161 23.17 -20.36 -1.59
N GLU A 162 23.16 -19.79 -2.80
CA GLU A 162 22.61 -18.46 -3.08
C GLU A 162 21.09 -18.43 -2.94
N VAL A 163 20.39 -19.51 -3.30
CA VAL A 163 18.95 -19.63 -3.06
C VAL A 163 18.64 -19.58 -1.57
N ALA A 164 19.41 -20.27 -0.73
CA ALA A 164 19.21 -20.22 0.72
C ALA A 164 19.33 -18.79 1.25
N LEU A 165 20.38 -18.06 0.82
CA LEU A 165 20.62 -16.67 1.22
C LEU A 165 19.50 -15.75 0.71
N ALA A 166 19.15 -15.82 -0.58
CA ALA A 166 18.11 -15.02 -1.20
C ALA A 166 16.72 -15.27 -0.60
N ALA A 167 16.46 -16.51 -0.16
CA ALA A 167 15.24 -16.87 0.55
C ALA A 167 15.24 -16.41 2.03
N GLY A 168 16.30 -15.77 2.53
CA GLY A 168 16.36 -15.24 3.89
C GLY A 168 16.83 -16.24 4.95
N PHE A 169 17.54 -17.31 4.56
CA PHE A 169 18.20 -18.20 5.52
C PHE A 169 19.64 -17.75 5.80
N GLY A 170 19.95 -17.47 7.07
CA GLY A 170 21.32 -17.19 7.52
C GLY A 170 22.25 -18.43 7.56
N SER A 171 21.78 -19.61 7.14
CA SER A 171 22.58 -20.84 7.10
C SER A 171 22.02 -21.84 6.10
N VAL A 172 22.87 -22.29 5.17
CA VAL A 172 22.55 -23.35 4.20
C VAL A 172 22.21 -24.67 4.90
N ARG A 173 22.88 -24.99 6.02
CA ARG A 173 22.58 -26.18 6.82
C ARG A 173 21.16 -26.12 7.38
N ARG A 174 20.77 -24.98 7.96
CA ARG A 174 19.42 -24.78 8.51
C ARG A 174 18.36 -24.81 7.41
N PHE A 175 18.65 -24.20 6.26
CA PHE A 175 17.80 -24.28 5.07
C PHE A 175 17.56 -25.73 4.65
N ASN A 176 18.63 -26.50 4.39
CA ASN A 176 18.51 -27.89 3.97
C ASN A 176 17.73 -28.75 4.97
N GLY A 177 18.00 -28.57 6.27
CA GLY A 177 17.30 -29.28 7.34
C GLY A 177 15.79 -28.96 7.37
N LEU A 178 15.44 -27.68 7.34
CA LEU A 178 14.04 -27.24 7.37
C LEU A 178 13.29 -27.64 6.10
N PHE A 179 13.93 -27.51 4.93
CA PHE A 179 13.34 -27.89 3.64
C PHE A 179 13.06 -29.40 3.59
N LYS A 180 14.02 -30.24 4.00
CA LYS A 180 13.83 -31.69 4.07
C LYS A 180 12.73 -32.08 5.06
N SER A 181 12.69 -31.41 6.22
CA SER A 181 11.66 -31.64 7.25
C SER A 181 10.26 -31.29 6.76
N ARG A 182 10.08 -30.16 6.05
CA ARG A 182 8.75 -29.69 5.60
C ARG A 182 8.28 -30.27 4.27
N TYR A 183 9.19 -30.57 3.34
CA TYR A 183 8.84 -31.05 1.99
C TYR A 183 9.21 -32.53 1.75
N GLY A 184 9.94 -33.18 2.65
CA GLY A 184 10.27 -34.61 2.58
C GLY A 184 11.44 -34.98 1.66
N PHE A 185 12.07 -34.02 0.98
CA PHE A 185 13.21 -34.26 0.10
C PHE A 185 14.22 -33.11 0.10
N ALA A 186 15.41 -33.34 -0.46
CA ALA A 186 16.47 -32.34 -0.52
C ALA A 186 16.19 -31.25 -1.59
N PRO A 187 16.56 -29.97 -1.35
CA PRO A 187 16.29 -28.86 -2.27
C PRO A 187 16.75 -29.10 -3.72
N GLY A 188 17.93 -29.71 -3.91
CA GLY A 188 18.51 -29.98 -5.22
C GLY A 188 17.63 -30.86 -6.13
N ARG A 189 16.66 -31.60 -5.55
CA ARG A 189 15.74 -32.44 -6.32
C ARG A 189 14.76 -31.62 -7.18
N LEU A 190 14.42 -30.39 -6.77
CA LEU A 190 13.58 -29.49 -7.59
C LEU A 190 14.28 -29.00 -8.85
N ARG A 191 15.60 -28.81 -8.79
CA ARG A 191 16.40 -28.40 -9.96
C ARG A 191 16.40 -29.46 -11.07
N LEU A 192 16.46 -30.73 -10.69
CA LEU A 192 16.42 -31.85 -11.63
C LEU A 192 15.09 -31.93 -12.39
N SER A 193 13.99 -31.45 -11.80
CA SER A 193 12.67 -31.42 -12.43
C SER A 193 12.46 -30.21 -13.36
N ALA A 194 13.15 -29.08 -13.10
CA ALA A 194 12.98 -27.83 -13.85
C ALA A 194 13.77 -27.78 -15.18
N HIS A 195 14.75 -28.67 -15.38
CA HIS A 195 15.53 -28.74 -16.62
C HIS A 195 14.68 -29.05 -17.88
N ASN A 196 13.43 -29.51 -17.70
CA ASN A 196 12.52 -29.83 -18.80
C ASN A 196 11.52 -28.72 -19.18
N THR A 197 11.55 -27.54 -18.55
CA THR A 197 10.58 -26.48 -18.87
C THR A 197 11.23 -25.12 -19.05
N ARG A 198 11.73 -24.90 -20.28
CA ARG A 198 12.01 -23.60 -20.94
C ARG A 198 12.43 -22.46 -20.00
N MET A 199 13.70 -22.45 -19.61
CA MET A 199 14.39 -21.19 -19.34
C MET A 199 14.62 -20.51 -20.68
N ALA A 200 13.82 -19.50 -21.02
CA ALA A 200 14.28 -18.50 -21.97
C ALA A 200 15.59 -17.95 -21.40
N THR A 201 16.68 -18.07 -22.16
CA THR A 201 18.00 -17.57 -21.83
C THR A 201 17.91 -16.09 -21.49
N ILE A 202 17.84 -15.78 -20.20
CA ILE A 202 17.99 -14.42 -19.69
C ILE A 202 19.51 -14.17 -19.71
N PRO A 203 20.00 -13.13 -20.40
CA PRO A 203 21.41 -12.76 -20.36
C PRO A 203 21.89 -12.54 -18.92
N ASP A 204 23.17 -12.84 -18.65
CA ASP A 204 23.92 -12.40 -17.46
C ASP A 204 23.48 -12.89 -16.06
N GLY A 205 22.57 -13.87 -15.98
CA GLY A 205 22.19 -14.50 -14.71
C GLY A 205 21.16 -13.72 -13.90
N ASP A 206 20.47 -12.75 -14.51
CA ASP A 206 19.40 -12.00 -13.86
C ASP A 206 18.31 -12.90 -13.26
N LEU A 207 17.75 -12.42 -12.16
CA LEU A 207 16.70 -13.08 -11.40
C LEU A 207 15.34 -12.68 -11.96
N VAL A 208 14.53 -13.66 -12.33
CA VAL A 208 13.18 -13.42 -12.85
C VAL A 208 12.11 -13.95 -11.91
N PHE A 209 11.14 -13.09 -11.61
CA PHE A 209 10.01 -13.38 -10.74
C PHE A 209 8.70 -12.99 -11.44
N GLN A 210 7.59 -13.51 -10.91
CA GLN A 210 6.24 -13.11 -11.28
C GLN A 210 5.49 -12.61 -10.05
N LEU A 211 4.91 -11.42 -10.14
CA LEU A 211 4.02 -10.87 -9.14
C LEU A 211 2.58 -10.96 -9.65
N ALA A 212 1.82 -11.90 -9.09
CA ALA A 212 0.41 -12.06 -9.42
C ALA A 212 -0.41 -10.86 -8.94
N TYR A 213 -1.45 -10.53 -9.70
CA TYR A 213 -2.46 -9.54 -9.36
C TYR A 213 -3.87 -10.11 -9.63
N ARG A 214 -4.88 -9.47 -9.02
CA ARG A 214 -6.28 -9.77 -9.33
C ARG A 214 -6.71 -8.97 -10.56
N PRO A 215 -7.16 -9.59 -11.66
CA PRO A 215 -7.61 -8.86 -12.83
C PRO A 215 -8.95 -8.14 -12.57
N PRO A 216 -9.29 -7.09 -13.32
CA PRO A 216 -8.44 -6.43 -14.33
C PRO A 216 -7.30 -5.58 -13.73
N LEU A 217 -6.27 -5.32 -14.53
CA LEU A 217 -5.21 -4.35 -14.25
C LEU A 217 -5.13 -3.39 -15.43
N ALA A 218 -5.41 -2.11 -15.20
CA ALA A 218 -5.26 -1.06 -16.20
C ALA A 218 -3.77 -0.70 -16.40
N TRP A 219 -2.99 -1.65 -16.91
CA TRP A 219 -1.52 -1.57 -16.98
C TRP A 219 -1.04 -0.33 -17.75
N HIS A 220 -1.60 -0.06 -18.93
CA HIS A 220 -1.24 1.13 -19.71
C HIS A 220 -1.55 2.42 -18.97
N ALA A 221 -2.68 2.49 -18.26
CA ALA A 221 -3.03 3.67 -17.46
C ALA A 221 -2.05 3.91 -16.30
N LEU A 222 -1.60 2.83 -15.67
CA LEU A 222 -0.59 2.85 -14.63
C LEU A 222 0.77 3.31 -15.19
N LEU A 223 1.15 2.82 -16.37
CA LEU A 223 2.37 3.25 -17.06
C LEU A 223 2.32 4.69 -17.57
N ASP A 224 1.17 5.19 -18.02
CA ASP A 224 0.99 6.61 -18.34
C ASP A 224 1.30 7.46 -17.13
N PHE A 225 0.66 7.14 -16.01
CA PHE A 225 0.85 7.90 -14.78
C PHE A 225 2.31 7.92 -14.30
N LEU A 226 2.97 6.76 -14.30
CA LEU A 226 4.37 6.62 -13.88
C LEU A 226 5.34 7.24 -14.90
N GLY A 227 5.14 6.99 -16.19
CA GLY A 227 5.98 7.46 -17.28
C GLY A 227 5.98 8.99 -17.43
N ASP A 228 4.82 9.63 -17.28
CA ASP A 228 4.70 11.10 -17.29
C ASP A 228 5.51 11.75 -16.16
N ARG A 229 5.76 10.99 -15.08
CA ARG A 229 6.45 11.41 -13.86
C ARG A 229 7.83 10.77 -13.69
N ALA A 230 8.32 10.03 -14.69
CA ALA A 230 9.59 9.32 -14.63
C ALA A 230 10.74 10.31 -14.43
N ILE A 231 11.58 10.09 -13.43
CA ILE A 231 12.79 10.89 -13.21
C ILE A 231 13.90 10.39 -14.14
N ASP A 232 14.42 11.26 -15.00
CA ASP A 232 15.49 10.93 -15.94
C ASP A 232 16.71 10.36 -15.20
N GLY A 233 17.22 9.21 -15.67
CA GLY A 233 18.33 8.49 -15.04
C GLY A 233 17.97 7.60 -13.84
N VAL A 234 16.75 7.72 -13.30
CA VAL A 234 16.22 6.90 -12.19
C VAL A 234 15.13 5.95 -12.67
N GLU A 235 14.27 6.39 -13.58
CA GLU A 235 13.12 5.65 -14.10
C GLU A 235 13.03 5.79 -15.61
N SER A 236 12.57 4.74 -16.29
CA SER A 236 12.25 4.77 -17.70
C SER A 236 10.98 3.97 -18.01
N ARG A 237 10.24 4.43 -19.02
CA ARG A 237 9.14 3.70 -19.63
C ARG A 237 9.46 3.52 -21.11
N GLU A 238 9.56 2.25 -21.53
CA GLU A 238 9.77 1.86 -22.93
C GLU A 238 8.63 0.94 -23.36
N GLY A 239 7.70 1.46 -24.16
CA GLY A 239 6.47 0.75 -24.51
C GLY A 239 5.69 0.33 -23.25
N ASP A 240 5.51 -0.99 -23.08
CA ASP A 240 4.79 -1.61 -21.97
C ASP A 240 5.71 -2.05 -20.82
N VAL A 241 6.95 -1.59 -20.82
CA VAL A 241 7.97 -1.93 -19.83
C VAL A 241 8.28 -0.72 -18.97
N TYR A 242 8.26 -0.91 -17.66
CA TYR A 242 8.74 0.06 -16.68
C TYR A 242 10.03 -0.43 -16.06
N THR A 243 11.04 0.42 -16.04
CA THR A 243 12.33 0.12 -15.40
C THR A 243 12.66 1.22 -14.41
N ARG A 244 13.20 0.88 -13.25
CA ARG A 244 13.70 1.88 -12.31
C ARG A 244 14.89 1.41 -11.50
N THR A 245 15.63 2.36 -10.95
CA THR A 245 16.62 2.14 -9.92
C THR A 245 15.98 2.15 -8.53
N LEU A 246 16.63 1.47 -7.60
CA LEU A 246 16.22 1.45 -6.20
C LEU A 246 17.46 1.27 -5.31
N SER A 247 17.36 1.81 -4.10
CA SER A 247 18.38 1.70 -3.07
C SER A 247 17.76 1.09 -1.82
N LEU A 248 18.47 0.12 -1.24
CA LEU A 248 17.98 -0.66 -0.10
C LEU A 248 19.04 -0.68 0.99
N GLN A 249 18.62 -0.43 2.22
CA GLN A 249 19.45 -0.70 3.38
C GLN A 249 19.37 -2.17 3.75
N ARG A 250 20.50 -2.86 3.72
CA ARG A 250 20.68 -4.18 4.32
C ARG A 250 21.00 -4.03 5.80
N GLN A 251 20.85 -5.13 6.53
CA GLN A 251 21.05 -5.14 7.98
C GLN A 251 22.48 -4.99 8.46
N ASP A 252 23.43 -5.40 7.63
CA ASP A 252 24.85 -5.15 7.84
C ASP A 252 25.19 -3.65 7.73
N GLY A 253 24.18 -2.79 7.58
CA GLY A 253 24.31 -1.35 7.37
C GLY A 253 24.71 -1.00 5.94
N GLN A 254 24.89 -1.99 5.05
CA GLN A 254 25.27 -1.73 3.68
C GLN A 254 24.06 -1.28 2.87
N THR A 255 24.22 -0.17 2.18
CA THR A 255 23.27 0.26 1.17
C THR A 255 23.58 -0.46 -0.14
N VAL A 256 22.59 -1.13 -0.71
CA VAL A 256 22.71 -1.77 -2.03
C VAL A 256 21.80 -1.07 -3.01
N ALA A 257 22.41 -0.54 -4.06
CA ALA A 257 21.73 0.03 -5.21
C ALA A 257 21.60 -1.02 -6.32
N GLY A 258 20.50 -0.98 -7.06
CA GLY A 258 20.28 -1.83 -8.22
C GLY A 258 19.13 -1.32 -9.06
N TRP A 259 18.68 -2.14 -10.00
CA TRP A 259 17.56 -1.85 -10.88
C TRP A 259 16.52 -2.96 -10.87
N CYS A 260 15.31 -2.64 -11.31
CA CYS A 260 14.27 -3.60 -11.57
C CYS A 260 13.58 -3.26 -12.89
N ARG A 261 13.28 -4.28 -13.69
CA ARG A 261 12.53 -4.16 -14.95
C ARG A 261 11.24 -4.94 -14.85
N ILE A 262 10.13 -4.33 -15.22
CA ILE A 262 8.79 -4.87 -15.04
C ILE A 262 8.02 -4.85 -16.36
N SER A 263 7.47 -6.00 -16.74
CA SER A 263 6.65 -6.16 -17.94
C SER A 263 5.41 -7.00 -17.65
N PRO A 264 4.28 -6.77 -18.35
CA PRO A 264 3.05 -7.51 -18.10
C PRO A 264 3.11 -8.93 -18.68
N LEU A 265 2.57 -9.89 -17.94
CA LEU A 265 2.23 -11.24 -18.41
C LEU A 265 0.71 -11.39 -18.36
N THR A 266 0.00 -10.70 -19.26
CA THR A 266 -1.46 -10.54 -19.21
C THR A 266 -2.22 -11.88 -19.14
N ASN A 267 -1.78 -12.88 -19.92
CA ASN A 267 -2.37 -14.23 -19.94
C ASN A 267 -2.20 -15.00 -18.62
N ARG A 268 -1.34 -14.52 -17.71
CA ARG A 268 -1.08 -15.13 -16.39
C ARG A 268 -1.55 -14.26 -15.23
N HIS A 269 -2.20 -13.12 -15.51
CA HIS A 269 -2.57 -12.11 -14.51
C HIS A 269 -1.42 -11.79 -13.55
N ALA A 270 -0.23 -11.58 -14.12
CA ALA A 270 0.98 -11.32 -13.38
C ALA A 270 1.86 -10.26 -14.05
N LEU A 271 2.75 -9.66 -13.28
CA LEU A 271 3.87 -8.85 -13.77
C LEU A 271 5.15 -9.68 -13.68
N GLN A 272 5.92 -9.76 -14.75
CA GLN A 272 7.28 -10.27 -14.73
C GLN A 272 8.20 -9.20 -14.16
N VAL A 273 9.06 -9.58 -13.22
CA VAL A 273 10.06 -8.72 -12.60
C VAL A 273 11.43 -9.33 -12.87
N THR A 274 12.32 -8.56 -13.48
CA THR A 274 13.73 -8.91 -13.68
C THR A 274 14.60 -8.05 -12.76
N LEU A 275 15.51 -8.67 -12.02
CA LEU A 275 16.45 -8.04 -11.08
C LEU A 275 17.88 -8.53 -11.35
N PRO A 276 18.90 -7.69 -11.16
CA PRO A 276 20.29 -8.14 -11.24
C PRO A 276 20.64 -9.09 -10.07
N PRO A 277 21.63 -10.01 -10.25
CA PRO A 277 22.08 -10.93 -9.21
C PRO A 277 22.51 -10.23 -7.91
N ALA A 278 23.03 -9.00 -8.01
CA ALA A 278 23.44 -8.18 -6.86
C ALA A 278 22.30 -7.95 -5.84
N LEU A 279 21.04 -8.02 -6.27
CA LEU A 279 19.86 -7.87 -5.41
C LEU A 279 19.36 -9.20 -4.81
N ALA A 280 20.02 -10.34 -5.04
CA ALA A 280 19.58 -11.66 -4.56
C ALA A 280 19.23 -11.67 -3.06
N GLY A 281 20.10 -11.11 -2.21
CA GLY A 281 19.88 -11.03 -0.75
C GLY A 281 18.78 -10.06 -0.31
N SER A 282 18.22 -9.28 -1.23
CA SER A 282 17.20 -8.27 -0.98
C SER A 282 15.90 -8.50 -1.76
N VAL A 283 15.76 -9.66 -2.42
CA VAL A 283 14.60 -10.02 -3.25
C VAL A 283 13.25 -9.81 -2.53
N PRO A 284 13.03 -10.31 -1.30
CA PRO A 284 11.75 -10.11 -0.61
C PRO A 284 11.36 -8.64 -0.48
N GLN A 285 12.32 -7.79 -0.11
CA GLN A 285 12.13 -6.36 0.07
C GLN A 285 11.81 -5.67 -1.26
N VAL A 286 12.51 -6.04 -2.34
CA VAL A 286 12.23 -5.51 -3.68
C VAL A 286 10.83 -5.91 -4.13
N LEU A 287 10.48 -7.20 -4.01
CA LEU A 287 9.17 -7.69 -4.43
C LEU A 287 8.02 -7.04 -3.61
N GLY A 288 8.21 -6.82 -2.30
CA GLY A 288 7.27 -6.06 -1.46
C GLY A 288 7.07 -4.63 -1.94
N LYS A 289 8.17 -3.90 -2.18
CA LYS A 289 8.14 -2.54 -2.73
C LYS A 289 7.45 -2.48 -4.10
N LEU A 290 7.66 -3.46 -4.97
CA LEU A 290 6.99 -3.51 -6.28
C LEU A 290 5.50 -3.85 -6.16
N ARG A 291 5.10 -4.71 -5.21
CA ARG A 291 3.69 -4.95 -4.91
C ARG A 291 3.00 -3.67 -4.47
N HIS A 292 3.68 -2.85 -3.67
CA HIS A 292 3.17 -1.54 -3.24
C HIS A 292 3.16 -0.53 -4.41
N LEU A 293 4.26 -0.39 -5.16
CA LEU A 293 4.35 0.53 -6.30
C LEU A 293 3.22 0.33 -7.32
N PHE A 294 2.89 -0.93 -7.63
CA PHE A 294 1.84 -1.26 -8.60
C PHE A 294 0.50 -1.62 -7.96
N ASP A 295 0.38 -1.50 -6.63
CA ASP A 295 -0.84 -1.78 -5.86
C ASP A 295 -1.49 -3.13 -6.25
N LEU A 296 -0.65 -4.19 -6.21
CA LEU A 296 -1.04 -5.53 -6.69
C LEU A 296 -2.01 -6.25 -5.75
N GLY A 297 -2.14 -5.75 -4.52
CA GLY A 297 -3.08 -6.26 -3.50
C GLY A 297 -4.53 -5.81 -3.70
N ALA A 298 -4.77 -4.80 -4.55
CA ALA A 298 -6.11 -4.24 -4.75
C ALA A 298 -7.16 -5.29 -5.19
N ARG A 299 -8.42 -4.97 -4.87
CA ARG A 299 -9.63 -5.71 -5.27
C ARG A 299 -10.46 -4.90 -6.28
N PRO A 300 -10.08 -4.86 -7.56
CA PRO A 300 -10.83 -4.15 -8.60
C PRO A 300 -12.32 -4.51 -8.61
N ASP A 301 -12.65 -5.78 -8.38
CA ASP A 301 -14.03 -6.26 -8.31
C ASP A 301 -14.88 -5.55 -7.24
N VAL A 302 -14.26 -5.15 -6.11
CA VAL A 302 -14.92 -4.42 -5.03
C VAL A 302 -14.85 -2.92 -5.26
N ILE A 303 -13.68 -2.43 -5.67
CA ILE A 303 -13.39 -1.00 -5.82
C ILE A 303 -14.19 -0.43 -6.99
N ASP A 304 -14.10 -1.05 -8.16
CA ASP A 304 -14.76 -0.56 -9.38
C ASP A 304 -16.29 -0.60 -9.21
N ALA A 305 -16.82 -1.65 -8.59
CA ALA A 305 -18.24 -1.77 -8.28
C ALA A 305 -18.72 -0.66 -7.32
N HIS A 306 -17.90 -0.28 -6.35
CA HIS A 306 -18.21 0.82 -5.42
C HIS A 306 -18.11 2.20 -6.09
N LEU A 307 -17.10 2.41 -6.94
CA LEU A 307 -16.95 3.67 -7.70
C LEU A 307 -18.00 3.83 -8.80
N GLY A 308 -18.64 2.73 -9.22
CA GLY A 308 -19.75 2.74 -10.16
C GLY A 308 -19.32 3.34 -11.51
N PRO A 309 -20.07 4.33 -12.05
CA PRO A 309 -19.78 4.83 -13.38
C PRO A 309 -18.41 5.52 -13.53
N LEU A 310 -17.80 5.99 -12.42
CA LEU A 310 -16.45 6.57 -12.44
C LEU A 310 -15.39 5.57 -12.90
N ALA A 311 -15.59 4.27 -12.64
CA ALA A 311 -14.63 3.22 -12.97
C ALA A 311 -14.79 2.64 -14.38
N LEU A 312 -15.94 2.81 -15.03
CA LEU A 312 -16.29 2.15 -16.29
C LEU A 312 -15.29 2.41 -17.43
N ALA A 313 -14.74 3.62 -17.51
CA ALA A 313 -13.80 3.99 -18.56
C ALA A 313 -12.41 3.33 -18.42
N THR A 314 -12.03 2.92 -17.21
CA THR A 314 -10.70 2.33 -16.94
C THR A 314 -10.78 1.34 -15.77
N PRO A 315 -11.46 0.20 -15.94
CA PRO A 315 -11.61 -0.79 -14.87
C PRO A 315 -10.26 -1.36 -14.45
N GLY A 316 -10.09 -1.64 -13.17
CA GLY A 316 -8.84 -2.11 -12.59
C GLY A 316 -7.73 -1.06 -12.53
N LEU A 317 -8.09 0.23 -12.55
CA LEU A 317 -7.17 1.32 -12.25
C LEU A 317 -6.61 1.15 -10.83
N ARG A 318 -5.31 1.40 -10.69
CA ARG A 318 -4.58 1.25 -9.43
C ARG A 318 -4.19 2.61 -8.87
N VAL A 319 -3.98 2.67 -7.56
CA VAL A 319 -3.30 3.82 -6.93
C VAL A 319 -1.80 3.52 -6.97
N PRO A 320 -1.00 4.23 -7.78
CA PRO A 320 0.42 3.93 -7.89
C PRO A 320 1.08 4.22 -6.53
N GLY A 321 1.78 3.26 -5.95
CA GLY A 321 2.50 3.46 -4.69
C GLY A 321 3.88 4.08 -4.91
N THR A 322 4.85 3.54 -4.18
CA THR A 322 6.28 3.87 -4.31
C THR A 322 7.20 2.71 -3.89
N VAL A 323 8.48 2.81 -4.26
CA VAL A 323 9.54 1.98 -3.64
C VAL A 323 10.23 2.71 -2.48
N ASP A 324 10.10 4.02 -2.39
CA ASP A 324 10.63 4.87 -1.31
C ASP A 324 9.67 6.01 -1.00
N GLY A 325 9.22 6.10 0.26
CA GLY A 325 8.31 7.15 0.70
C GLY A 325 8.98 8.52 0.80
N PHE A 326 10.29 8.59 1.06
CA PHE A 326 11.01 9.85 1.05
C PHE A 326 11.04 10.47 -0.35
N GLU A 327 11.34 9.66 -1.37
CA GLU A 327 11.26 10.08 -2.77
C GLU A 327 9.88 10.66 -3.12
N ILE A 328 8.77 10.06 -2.66
CA ILE A 328 7.41 10.61 -2.86
C ILE A 328 7.22 11.95 -2.15
N ALA A 329 7.72 12.10 -0.92
CA ALA A 329 7.63 13.37 -0.22
C ALA A 329 8.39 14.47 -0.96
N VAL A 330 9.59 14.18 -1.46
CA VAL A 330 10.36 15.14 -2.27
C VAL A 330 9.63 15.48 -3.56
N ARG A 331 9.08 14.48 -4.27
CA ARG A 331 8.24 14.70 -5.47
C ARG A 331 7.06 15.63 -5.17
N ALA A 332 6.37 15.40 -4.05
CA ALA A 332 5.22 16.18 -3.64
C ALA A 332 5.59 17.63 -3.30
N ILE A 333 6.70 17.85 -2.57
CA ILE A 333 7.19 19.18 -2.21
C ILE A 333 7.71 19.95 -3.43
N VAL A 334 8.55 19.31 -4.25
CA VAL A 334 9.10 19.91 -5.47
C VAL A 334 7.99 20.25 -6.46
N GLY A 335 6.97 19.41 -6.57
CA GLY A 335 5.82 19.60 -7.47
C GLY A 335 4.81 20.66 -7.01
N GLN A 336 4.94 21.25 -5.82
CA GLN A 336 4.03 22.30 -5.35
C GLN A 336 3.98 23.47 -6.34
N GLN A 337 2.78 23.87 -6.75
CA GLN A 337 2.52 25.08 -7.56
C GLN A 337 3.26 25.13 -8.91
N ILE A 338 3.72 24.00 -9.44
CA ILE A 338 4.38 23.91 -10.75
C ILE A 338 3.80 22.76 -11.58
N THR A 339 4.11 22.73 -12.87
CA THR A 339 3.67 21.65 -13.76
C THR A 339 4.44 20.36 -13.48
N VAL A 340 3.84 19.22 -13.86
CA VAL A 340 4.50 17.90 -13.76
C VAL A 340 5.83 17.87 -14.52
N LYS A 341 5.88 18.45 -15.73
CA LYS A 341 7.10 18.57 -16.54
C LYS A 341 8.18 19.39 -15.83
N GLY A 342 7.79 20.51 -15.20
CA GLY A 342 8.71 21.35 -14.43
C GLY A 342 9.27 20.61 -13.21
N ALA A 343 8.41 19.89 -12.49
CA ALA A 343 8.82 19.07 -11.34
C ALA A 343 9.78 17.95 -11.75
N ARG A 344 9.47 17.22 -12.83
CA ARG A 344 10.33 16.17 -13.38
C ARG A 344 11.75 16.68 -13.69
N ARG A 345 11.88 17.84 -14.33
CA ARG A 345 13.19 18.45 -14.63
C ARG A 345 13.99 18.77 -13.37
N LEU A 346 13.34 19.33 -12.34
CA LEU A 346 14.00 19.63 -11.07
C LEU A 346 14.44 18.36 -10.34
N LEU A 347 13.57 17.35 -10.30
CA LEU A 347 13.86 16.06 -9.68
C LEU A 347 14.98 15.30 -10.41
N GLY A 348 15.02 15.36 -11.75
CA GLY A 348 16.12 14.80 -12.55
C GLY A 348 17.47 15.39 -12.15
N ARG A 349 17.56 16.72 -12.04
CA ARG A 349 18.80 17.39 -11.59
C ARG A 349 19.19 17.04 -10.16
N LEU A 350 18.21 16.92 -9.26
CA LEU A 350 18.48 16.50 -7.88
C LEU A 350 19.04 15.07 -7.84
N ALA A 351 18.43 14.17 -8.59
CA ALA A 351 18.85 12.78 -8.63
C ALA A 351 20.22 12.62 -9.30
N GLU A 352 20.46 13.32 -10.42
CA GLU A 352 21.74 13.30 -11.12
C GLU A 352 22.89 13.82 -10.24
N ARG A 353 22.66 14.93 -9.51
CA ARG A 353 23.72 15.58 -8.73
C ARG A 353 23.96 14.95 -7.36
N PHE A 354 22.93 14.39 -6.73
CA PHE A 354 22.98 13.94 -5.33
C PHE A 354 22.60 12.47 -5.12
N GLY A 355 22.22 11.77 -6.19
CA GLY A 355 21.88 10.36 -6.17
C GLY A 355 23.12 9.47 -6.09
N THR A 356 22.91 8.17 -5.84
CA THR A 356 24.03 7.20 -5.84
C THR A 356 24.16 6.60 -7.24
N PRO A 357 25.31 6.73 -7.92
CA PRO A 357 25.52 6.13 -9.23
C PRO A 357 25.35 4.61 -9.20
N LEU A 358 24.79 4.05 -10.27
CA LEU A 358 24.83 2.61 -10.49
C LEU A 358 26.26 2.19 -10.89
N PRO A 359 26.74 1.00 -10.45
CA PRO A 359 28.03 0.48 -10.92
C PRO A 359 28.10 0.33 -12.44
N THR A 360 26.97 0.03 -13.08
CA THR A 360 26.86 -0.09 -14.54
C THR A 360 25.51 0.50 -14.98
N PRO A 361 25.51 1.55 -15.81
CA PRO A 361 24.29 2.07 -16.41
C PRO A 361 23.56 1.02 -17.24
N VAL A 362 22.23 1.02 -17.18
CA VAL A 362 21.40 0.02 -17.85
C VAL A 362 20.03 0.61 -18.19
N HIS A 363 19.49 0.36 -19.39
CA HIS A 363 18.16 0.86 -19.80
C HIS A 363 17.96 2.37 -19.61
N GLY A 364 19.01 3.17 -19.84
CA GLY A 364 19.00 4.63 -19.62
C GLY A 364 19.05 5.06 -18.14
N LEU A 365 19.19 4.11 -17.22
CA LEU A 365 19.31 4.35 -15.79
C LEU A 365 20.78 4.49 -15.39
N THR A 366 21.08 5.50 -14.60
CA THR A 366 22.47 5.84 -14.22
C THR A 366 22.66 6.00 -12.73
N HIS A 367 21.59 6.31 -11.98
CA HIS A 367 21.69 6.59 -10.54
C HIS A 367 20.38 6.27 -9.80
N THR A 368 20.48 6.13 -8.48
CA THR A 368 19.35 6.06 -7.56
C THR A 368 18.93 7.43 -7.09
N PHE A 369 17.67 7.59 -6.68
CA PHE A 369 17.23 8.83 -6.03
C PHE A 369 17.95 9.00 -4.66
N PRO A 370 18.28 10.23 -4.25
CA PRO A 370 18.98 10.46 -2.98
C PRO A 370 18.12 10.03 -1.78
N SER A 371 18.73 9.31 -0.84
CA SER A 371 18.09 8.97 0.44
C SER A 371 17.89 10.20 1.34
N ALA A 372 17.07 10.06 2.38
CA ALA A 372 16.87 11.11 3.38
C ALA A 372 18.20 11.55 4.03
N ALA A 373 19.05 10.59 4.39
CA ALA A 373 20.36 10.88 4.99
C ALA A 373 21.29 11.61 4.02
N GLN A 374 21.33 11.19 2.74
CA GLN A 374 22.10 11.89 1.71
C GLN A 374 21.59 13.32 1.51
N MET A 375 20.28 13.52 1.44
CA MET A 375 19.69 14.83 1.23
C MET A 375 20.00 15.80 2.37
N LEU A 376 20.00 15.35 3.63
CA LEU A 376 20.40 16.19 4.78
C LEU A 376 21.88 16.61 4.73
N ALA A 377 22.74 15.77 4.17
CA ALA A 377 24.15 16.07 4.04
C ALA A 377 24.45 17.09 2.93
N VAL A 378 23.49 17.38 2.04
CA VAL A 378 23.67 18.35 0.95
C VAL A 378 23.54 19.78 1.50
N PRO A 379 24.51 20.68 1.22
CA PRO A 379 24.39 22.09 1.57
C PRO A 379 23.20 22.77 0.90
N VAL A 380 22.53 23.67 1.63
CA VAL A 380 21.36 24.43 1.13
C VAL A 380 21.65 25.15 -0.18
N ASP A 381 22.84 25.74 -0.31
CA ASP A 381 23.21 26.48 -1.53
C ASP A 381 23.33 25.56 -2.75
N ALA A 382 23.85 24.33 -2.58
CA ALA A 382 23.94 23.35 -3.66
C ALA A 382 22.55 22.88 -4.13
N LEU A 383 21.58 22.76 -3.21
CA LEU A 383 20.18 22.50 -3.58
C LEU A 383 19.54 23.70 -4.29
N GLY A 384 19.92 24.93 -3.89
CA GLY A 384 19.54 26.17 -4.55
C GLY A 384 20.03 26.24 -5.99
N GLU A 385 21.29 25.88 -6.23
CA GLU A 385 21.88 25.77 -7.57
C GLU A 385 21.22 24.70 -8.44
N ALA A 386 20.70 23.62 -7.84
CA ALA A 386 19.88 22.63 -8.54
C ALA A 386 18.49 23.18 -8.95
N GLY A 387 18.13 24.38 -8.48
CA GLY A 387 16.92 25.11 -8.82
C GLY A 387 15.79 24.95 -7.79
N ILE A 388 16.07 24.41 -6.60
CA ILE A 388 15.06 24.26 -5.55
C ILE A 388 15.02 25.53 -4.71
N ILE A 389 13.82 26.11 -4.57
CA ILE A 389 13.64 27.33 -3.77
C ILE A 389 13.82 27.06 -2.27
N ARG A 390 14.28 28.07 -1.53
CA ARG A 390 14.63 27.97 -0.09
C ARG A 390 13.51 27.37 0.78
N SER A 391 12.25 27.72 0.53
CA SER A 391 11.11 27.17 1.28
C SER A 391 10.91 25.66 1.06
N ARG A 392 11.13 25.18 -0.17
CA ARG A 392 11.07 23.74 -0.50
C ARG A 392 12.27 22.98 0.05
N ILE A 393 13.45 23.58 0.03
CA ILE A 393 14.65 23.01 0.68
C ILE A 393 14.37 22.79 2.17
N ALA A 394 13.84 23.81 2.86
CA ALA A 394 13.51 23.69 4.28
C ALA A 394 12.48 22.57 4.56
N ALA A 395 11.46 22.43 3.72
CA ALA A 395 10.48 21.35 3.84
C ALA A 395 11.09 19.97 3.58
N ILE A 396 11.93 19.83 2.54
CA ILE A 396 12.64 18.58 2.23
C ILE A 396 13.56 18.18 3.39
N HIS A 397 14.35 19.12 3.93
CA HIS A 397 15.21 18.88 5.08
C HIS A 397 14.38 18.54 6.33
N GLY A 398 13.23 19.20 6.55
CA GLY A 398 12.33 18.87 7.65
C GLY A 398 11.81 17.44 7.60
N VAL A 399 11.38 16.98 6.42
CA VAL A 399 10.96 15.58 6.21
C VAL A 399 12.13 14.62 6.39
N ALA A 400 13.27 14.93 5.78
CA ALA A 400 14.46 14.08 5.85
C ALA A 400 14.96 13.93 7.30
N GLN A 401 15.00 15.01 8.07
CA GLN A 401 15.38 15.00 9.48
C GLN A 401 14.40 14.17 10.30
N ALA A 402 13.08 14.34 10.10
CA ALA A 402 12.10 13.55 10.82
C ALA A 402 12.22 12.04 10.53
N ILE A 403 12.61 11.65 9.31
CA ILE A 403 12.88 10.26 8.95
C ILE A 403 14.17 9.75 9.62
N VAL A 404 15.26 10.50 9.54
CA VAL A 404 16.56 10.12 10.13
C VAL A 404 16.47 10.02 11.67
N ASP A 405 15.71 10.91 12.30
CA ASP A 405 15.43 10.87 13.75
C ASP A 405 14.47 9.71 14.14
N GLY A 406 13.88 8.99 13.17
CA GLY A 406 12.89 7.95 13.41
C GLY A 406 11.50 8.46 13.85
N LYS A 407 11.25 9.77 13.78
CA LYS A 407 9.97 10.42 14.14
C LYS A 407 8.91 10.34 13.03
N LEU A 408 9.34 10.08 11.80
CA LEU A 408 8.47 9.95 10.64
C LEU A 408 8.81 8.68 9.86
N ARG A 409 7.78 7.91 9.51
CA ARG A 409 7.88 6.75 8.64
C ARG A 409 6.95 6.95 7.46
N LEU A 410 7.45 6.71 6.25
CA LEU A 410 6.69 6.81 5.01
C LEU A 410 6.69 5.44 4.32
N ASP A 411 6.03 4.49 4.96
CA ASP A 411 5.86 3.12 4.48
C ASP A 411 4.39 2.67 4.73
N PRO A 412 3.85 1.67 4.00
CA PRO A 412 2.44 1.29 4.10
C PRO A 412 1.95 0.89 5.49
N LEU A 413 2.86 0.61 6.41
CA LEU A 413 2.58 0.14 7.77
C LEU A 413 2.83 1.23 8.81
N ALA A 414 3.11 2.46 8.39
CA ALA A 414 3.19 3.58 9.30
C ALA A 414 1.79 3.94 9.82
N PRO A 415 1.65 4.26 11.13
CA PRO A 415 0.37 4.65 11.70
C PRO A 415 -0.13 5.94 11.04
N LEU A 416 -1.26 5.87 10.34
CA LEU A 416 -1.74 6.95 9.48
C LEU A 416 -1.87 8.29 10.22
N ASP A 417 -2.61 8.31 11.33
CA ASP A 417 -2.90 9.55 12.07
C ASP A 417 -1.63 10.21 12.63
N ALA A 418 -0.75 9.42 13.24
CA ALA A 418 0.52 9.92 13.76
C ALA A 418 1.45 10.40 12.64
N THR A 419 1.44 9.70 11.50
CA THR A 419 2.23 10.09 10.32
C THR A 419 1.71 11.40 9.73
N MET A 420 0.39 11.56 9.62
CA MET A 420 -0.26 12.78 9.15
C MET A 420 0.05 13.97 10.08
N ALA A 421 -0.03 13.77 11.40
CA ALA A 421 0.32 14.80 12.38
C ALA A 421 1.79 15.23 12.25
N SER A 422 2.72 14.27 12.14
CA SER A 422 4.14 14.55 11.93
C SER A 422 4.41 15.30 10.63
N LEU A 423 3.74 14.94 9.53
CA LEU A 423 3.85 15.64 8.26
C LEU A 423 3.36 17.09 8.36
N LEU A 424 2.19 17.32 8.96
CA LEU A 424 1.59 18.65 9.09
C LEU A 424 2.36 19.57 10.05
N ALA A 425 3.15 19.02 10.96
CA ALA A 425 4.03 19.79 11.83
C ALA A 425 5.25 20.37 11.08
N ILE A 426 5.59 19.85 9.90
CA ILE A 426 6.74 20.30 9.12
C ILE A 426 6.36 21.55 8.31
N LYS A 427 7.03 22.67 8.57
CA LYS A 427 6.83 23.93 7.84
C LYS A 427 7.04 23.71 6.33
N GLY A 428 6.02 24.03 5.53
CA GLY A 428 6.02 23.84 4.08
C GLY A 428 5.35 22.55 3.59
N VAL A 429 4.90 21.68 4.51
CA VAL A 429 4.07 20.50 4.21
C VAL A 429 2.64 20.80 4.65
N GLY A 430 1.80 21.19 3.69
CA GLY A 430 0.37 21.47 3.93
C GLY A 430 -0.54 20.24 3.79
N PRO A 431 -1.86 20.38 4.04
CA PRO A 431 -2.84 19.29 3.94
C PRO A 431 -2.83 18.55 2.60
N TRP A 432 -2.72 19.28 1.49
CA TRP A 432 -2.61 18.67 0.15
C TRP A 432 -1.39 17.75 0.03
N THR A 433 -0.21 18.23 0.46
CA THR A 433 1.05 17.46 0.39
C THR A 433 0.98 16.24 1.31
N ALA A 434 0.46 16.40 2.53
CA ALA A 434 0.32 15.29 3.47
C ALA A 434 -0.64 14.20 2.95
N GLN A 435 -1.80 14.58 2.40
CA GLN A 435 -2.75 13.63 1.80
C GLN A 435 -2.19 12.95 0.55
N TYR A 436 -1.43 13.67 -0.29
CA TYR A 436 -0.75 13.07 -1.43
C TYR A 436 0.32 12.06 -1.01
N ILE A 437 1.09 12.36 0.05
CA ILE A 437 2.05 11.40 0.64
C ILE A 437 1.31 10.19 1.24
N ALA A 438 0.19 10.40 1.95
CA ALA A 438 -0.61 9.30 2.49
C ALA A 438 -1.14 8.38 1.38
N MET A 439 -1.64 8.95 0.28
CA MET A 439 -2.09 8.22 -0.89
C MET A 439 -0.96 7.38 -1.52
N ARG A 440 0.18 8.01 -1.80
CA ARG A 440 1.24 7.44 -2.65
C ARG A 440 2.30 6.64 -1.89
N ALA A 441 2.62 7.04 -0.66
CA ALA A 441 3.69 6.41 0.14
C ALA A 441 3.15 5.46 1.22
N LEU A 442 2.00 5.78 1.81
CA LEU A 442 1.34 4.89 2.79
C LEU A 442 0.36 3.94 2.11
N GLY A 443 0.02 4.17 0.84
CA GLY A 443 -0.99 3.38 0.14
C GLY A 443 -2.39 3.54 0.74
N SER A 444 -2.68 4.68 1.38
CA SER A 444 -3.98 4.91 2.01
C SER A 444 -5.08 4.98 0.94
N PRO A 445 -6.02 4.01 0.92
CA PRO A 445 -7.05 3.93 -0.12
C PRO A 445 -8.08 5.05 -0.06
N ASP A 446 -8.16 5.72 1.09
CA ASP A 446 -9.15 6.75 1.38
C ASP A 446 -8.55 8.17 1.49
N ALA A 447 -7.26 8.31 1.15
CA ALA A 447 -6.57 9.58 1.10
C ALA A 447 -7.13 10.47 -0.02
N MET A 448 -7.32 11.75 0.28
CA MET A 448 -7.97 12.70 -0.63
C MET A 448 -7.35 14.10 -0.49
N PRO A 449 -6.54 14.55 -1.46
CA PRO A 449 -5.97 15.88 -1.47
C PRO A 449 -7.01 16.90 -1.94
N VAL A 450 -7.95 17.27 -1.06
CA VAL A 450 -9.15 18.05 -1.40
C VAL A 450 -8.87 19.43 -2.02
N ASP A 451 -7.72 20.04 -1.73
CA ASP A 451 -7.32 21.33 -2.28
C ASP A 451 -6.64 21.23 -3.66
N ASP A 452 -6.63 20.05 -4.27
CA ASP A 452 -6.05 19.82 -5.59
C ASP A 452 -6.80 20.59 -6.68
N LEU A 453 -6.07 21.38 -7.46
CA LEU A 453 -6.66 22.22 -8.51
C LEU A 453 -7.37 21.40 -9.58
N VAL A 454 -6.79 20.26 -9.97
CA VAL A 454 -7.36 19.39 -11.01
C VAL A 454 -8.63 18.73 -10.50
N LEU A 455 -8.64 18.21 -9.26
CA LEU A 455 -9.88 17.68 -8.66
C LEU A 455 -10.97 18.75 -8.59
N ARG A 456 -10.64 19.96 -8.15
CA ARG A 456 -11.57 21.07 -8.05
C ARG A 456 -12.19 21.44 -9.40
N GLN A 457 -11.36 21.57 -10.44
CA GLN A 457 -11.79 21.90 -11.80
C GLN A 457 -12.61 20.77 -12.44
N ALA A 458 -12.11 19.53 -12.36
CA ALA A 458 -12.74 18.37 -12.98
C ALA A 458 -14.11 18.05 -12.35
N LEU A 459 -14.27 18.30 -11.05
CA LEU A 459 -15.54 18.15 -10.35
C LEU A 459 -16.45 19.36 -10.45
N GLY A 460 -15.98 20.47 -11.03
CA GLY A 460 -16.77 21.70 -11.20
C GLY A 460 -17.15 22.36 -9.87
N VAL A 461 -16.31 22.26 -8.84
CA VAL A 461 -16.61 22.77 -7.48
C VAL A 461 -15.71 23.95 -7.11
N PRO A 462 -16.16 24.86 -6.22
CA PRO A 462 -15.44 26.12 -5.98
C PRO A 462 -14.20 25.98 -5.09
N ASN A 463 -14.17 25.01 -4.16
CA ASN A 463 -13.14 24.88 -3.13
C ASN A 463 -13.00 23.44 -2.60
N GLY A 464 -11.98 23.20 -1.78
CA GLY A 464 -11.70 21.86 -1.24
C GLY A 464 -12.79 21.29 -0.34
N ARG A 465 -13.55 22.12 0.39
CA ARG A 465 -14.69 21.63 1.18
C ARG A 465 -15.78 21.02 0.29
N ALA A 466 -16.02 21.63 -0.87
CA ALA A 466 -16.95 21.10 -1.86
C ALA A 466 -16.40 19.82 -2.54
N VAL A 467 -15.08 19.74 -2.77
CA VAL A 467 -14.42 18.48 -3.21
C VAL A 467 -14.64 17.38 -2.16
N ALA A 468 -14.41 17.66 -0.88
CA ALA A 468 -14.59 16.70 0.21
C ALA A 468 -16.04 16.18 0.29
N THR A 469 -17.00 17.07 0.11
CA THR A 469 -18.43 16.74 0.13
C THR A 469 -18.79 15.81 -1.04
N ARG A 470 -18.36 16.13 -2.26
CA ARG A 470 -18.64 15.32 -3.45
C ARG A 470 -17.89 14.00 -3.43
N ALA A 471 -16.67 13.98 -2.88
CA ALA A 471 -15.86 12.77 -2.77
C ALA A 471 -16.31 11.83 -1.64
N ALA A 472 -17.14 12.28 -0.70
CA ALA A 472 -17.58 11.47 0.44
C ALA A 472 -18.29 10.17 0.01
N GLN A 473 -19.00 10.19 -1.11
CA GLN A 473 -19.68 9.03 -1.67
C GLN A 473 -18.74 7.89 -2.11
N TRP A 474 -17.46 8.21 -2.37
CA TRP A 474 -16.45 7.25 -2.81
C TRP A 474 -15.64 6.68 -1.65
N ALA A 475 -15.95 7.05 -0.40
CA ALA A 475 -15.31 6.44 0.76
C ALA A 475 -15.76 4.97 0.90
N PRO A 476 -14.84 4.02 1.17
CA PRO A 476 -13.46 4.23 1.65
C PRO A 476 -12.37 4.18 0.56
N TRP A 477 -12.72 4.39 -0.72
CA TRP A 477 -11.83 4.27 -1.88
C TRP A 477 -11.56 5.61 -2.58
N ARG A 478 -11.57 6.70 -1.82
CA ARG A 478 -11.41 8.06 -2.34
C ARG A 478 -10.12 8.26 -3.13
N ALA A 479 -9.02 7.58 -2.79
CA ALA A 479 -7.78 7.66 -3.55
C ALA A 479 -7.95 7.12 -4.99
N TYR A 480 -8.63 5.98 -5.16
CA TYR A 480 -8.92 5.43 -6.49
C TYR A 480 -9.80 6.39 -7.29
N ALA A 481 -10.81 6.98 -6.64
CA ALA A 481 -11.66 7.98 -7.29
C ALA A 481 -10.85 9.21 -7.76
N ALA A 482 -9.92 9.72 -6.94
CA ALA A 482 -9.04 10.82 -7.33
C ALA A 482 -8.20 10.47 -8.57
N LEU A 483 -7.69 9.24 -8.67
CA LEU A 483 -6.95 8.75 -9.84
C LEU A 483 -7.81 8.70 -11.11
N HIS A 484 -9.07 8.25 -11.01
CA HIS A 484 -10.00 8.28 -12.13
C HIS A 484 -10.29 9.72 -12.59
N VAL A 485 -10.54 10.64 -11.66
CA VAL A 485 -10.80 12.05 -11.95
C VAL A 485 -9.58 12.71 -12.61
N TRP A 486 -8.37 12.49 -12.08
CA TRP A 486 -7.13 13.01 -12.67
C TRP A 486 -6.89 12.47 -14.08
N ARG A 487 -7.14 11.17 -14.31
CA ARG A 487 -6.99 10.57 -15.64
C ARG A 487 -7.99 11.16 -16.63
N ALA A 488 -9.25 11.27 -16.24
CA ALA A 488 -10.28 11.85 -17.09
C ALA A 488 -9.96 13.32 -17.45
N ALA A 489 -9.44 14.10 -16.48
CA ALA A 489 -9.01 15.48 -16.72
C ALA A 489 -7.78 15.58 -17.65
N ALA A 490 -6.86 14.63 -17.59
CA ALA A 490 -5.68 14.59 -18.47
C ALA A 490 -6.02 14.17 -19.91
N GLN A 491 -7.09 13.41 -20.11
CA GLN A 491 -7.56 12.96 -21.43
C GLN A 491 -8.58 13.91 -22.08
N GLY A 492 -9.24 14.75 -21.30
CA GLY A 492 -10.24 15.72 -21.78
C GLY A 492 -9.63 17.02 -22.33
N PRO A 493 -10.45 17.87 -22.99
CA PRO A 493 -10.02 19.19 -23.44
C PRO A 493 -9.55 20.05 -22.25
N ALA A 494 -8.39 20.70 -22.38
CA ALA A 494 -7.83 21.54 -21.32
C ALA A 494 -8.83 22.64 -20.89
N GLY A 495 -9.12 22.72 -19.58
CA GLY A 495 -9.96 23.77 -19.00
C GLY A 495 -11.47 23.51 -19.06
N GLN A 496 -11.93 22.36 -19.54
CA GLN A 496 -13.34 21.97 -19.45
C GLN A 496 -13.57 21.00 -18.27
N PRO A 497 -14.67 21.14 -17.50
CA PRO A 497 -15.07 20.10 -16.57
C PRO A 497 -15.26 18.80 -17.35
N VAL A 498 -14.89 17.66 -16.76
CA VAL A 498 -15.09 16.35 -17.39
C VAL A 498 -16.59 16.19 -17.59
N MET A 499 -17.10 16.39 -18.81
CA MET A 499 -18.55 16.46 -19.10
C MET A 499 -19.30 15.21 -18.60
N ASN A 500 -18.63 14.06 -18.54
CA ASN A 500 -19.20 12.81 -18.05
C ASN A 500 -19.33 12.70 -16.52
N LEU A 501 -18.80 13.63 -15.70
CA LEU A 501 -18.91 13.55 -14.23
C LEU A 501 -20.04 14.39 -13.63
N GLN A 502 -20.68 15.27 -14.41
CA GLN A 502 -21.86 16.01 -13.95
C GLN A 502 -23.11 15.13 -13.95
N GLU A 503 -23.23 14.18 -14.89
CA GLU A 503 -24.36 13.24 -14.99
C GLU A 503 -24.18 11.96 -14.15
N VAL A 504 -22.94 11.60 -13.80
CA VAL A 504 -22.61 10.39 -13.00
C VAL A 504 -22.82 10.58 -11.49
N VAL A 505 -23.01 11.82 -11.04
CA VAL A 505 -23.05 12.20 -9.61
C VAL A 505 -24.32 12.99 -9.26
N ALA A 506 -25.30 13.02 -10.17
CA ALA A 506 -26.68 13.41 -9.88
C ALA A 506 -27.50 12.13 -9.66
#